data_AF-A0AAN0Y6Y5-F1
#
_entry.id   AF-A0AAN0Y6Y5-F1
#
_cell.length_a   1.000
_cell.length_b   1.000
_cell.length_c   1.000
_cell.angle_alpha   90.00
_cell.angle_beta   90.00
_cell.angle_gamma   90.00
#
_symmetry.space_group_name_H-M   'P 1'
#
loop_
_entity.id
_entity.type
_entity.pdbx_description
1 polymer ?
#
loop_
_entity_poly.entity_id
_entity_poly.type
_entity_poly.pdbx_seq_one_letter_code
_entity_poly.pdbx_strand_id
1 'polypeptide(L)' 'MLEIEFNLKQPQTTWNARIHQLNSDILMRHVLPKLQTNSVSIDFQYNEKNGEGAILCDEGSKIGSFIVK' A
#
# COMPACT_ATOMS: atom_id res chain seq x y z
N MET A 1 -17.49 -3.61 -0.11
CA MET A 1 -16.51 -2.49 -0.13
C MET A 1 -15.51 -2.84 0.96
N LEU A 2 -14.22 -2.89 0.63
CA LEU A 2 -13.14 -3.27 1.54
C LEU A 2 -12.63 -2.02 2.24
N GLU A 3 -12.34 -2.13 3.54
CA GLU A 3 -11.64 -1.09 4.28
C GLU A 3 -10.16 -1.43 4.34
N ILE A 4 -9.32 -0.50 3.89
CA ILE A 4 -7.87 -0.68 3.85
C ILE A 4 -7.23 0.33 4.78
N GLU A 5 -6.41 -0.16 5.70
CA GLU A 5 -5.51 0.67 6.49
C GLU A 5 -4.11 0.60 5.87
N PHE A 6 -3.60 1.74 5.40
CA PHE A 6 -2.26 1.85 4.84
C PHE A 6 -1.31 2.42 5.87
N ASN A 7 -0.07 1.91 5.89
CA ASN A 7 1.03 2.40 6.69
C ASN A 7 2.28 2.56 5.83
N LEU A 8 2.85 3.76 5.79
CA LEU A 8 4.15 4.03 5.19
C LEU A 8 5.18 4.27 6.28
N LYS A 9 6.40 3.81 6.03
CA LYS A 9 7.56 4.07 6.89
C LYS A 9 8.22 5.42 6.58
N GLN A 10 8.21 5.83 5.31
CA GLN A 10 8.80 7.07 4.82
C GLN A 10 7.89 7.70 3.76
N PRO A 11 7.07 8.71 4.12
CA PRO A 11 6.93 9.30 5.45
C PRO A 11 6.24 8.34 6.44
N GLN A 12 6.53 8.48 7.74
CA GLN A 12 5.81 7.75 8.79
C GLN A 12 4.36 8.25 8.83
N THR A 13 3.47 7.58 8.13
CA THR A 13 2.08 8.03 7.91
C THR A 13 1.14 6.86 7.81
N THR A 14 -0.07 7.01 8.33
CA THR A 14 -1.13 6.00 8.30
C THR A 14 -2.44 6.64 7.87
N TRP A 15 -3.22 5.95 7.04
CA TRP A 15 -4.54 6.42 6.62
C TRP A 15 -5.44 5.25 6.23
N ASN A 16 -6.75 5.50 6.24
CA ASN A 16 -7.74 4.53 5.81
C ASN A 16 -8.33 4.91 4.46
N ALA A 17 -8.69 3.91 3.66
CA ALA A 17 -9.45 4.09 2.44
C ALA A 17 -10.53 3.01 2.31
N ARG A 18 -11.56 3.33 1.52
CA ARG A 18 -12.57 2.35 1.10
C ARG A 18 -12.43 2.08 -0.37
N ILE A 19 -12.25 0.81 -0.74
CA ILE A 19 -12.09 0.39 -2.13
C ILE A 19 -13.11 -0.67 -2.50
N HIS A 20 -13.49 -0.73 -3.78
CA HIS A 20 -14.45 -1.74 -4.23
C HIS A 20 -13.80 -3.09 -4.53
N GLN A 21 -12.54 -3.07 -4.95
CA GLN A 21 -11.79 -4.25 -5.37
C GLN A 21 -10.35 -4.10 -4.89
N LEU A 22 -9.76 -5.20 -4.41
CA LEU A 22 -8.35 -5.25 -4.08
C LEU A 22 -7.55 -5.46 -5.37
N ASN A 23 -6.96 -4.38 -5.89
CA ASN A 23 -6.22 -4.36 -7.13
C ASN A 23 -5.03 -3.40 -6.99
N SER A 24 -3.88 -3.76 -7.57
CA SER A 24 -2.63 -3.01 -7.46
C SER A 24 -2.75 -1.57 -7.97
N ASP A 25 -3.45 -1.32 -9.08
CA ASP A 25 -3.65 0.03 -9.60
C ASP A 25 -4.45 0.90 -8.63
N ILE A 26 -5.46 0.31 -7.97
CA ILE A 26 -6.27 1.01 -6.96
C ILE A 26 -5.39 1.30 -5.73
N LEU A 27 -4.63 0.33 -5.23
CA LEU A 27 -3.72 0.53 -4.10
C LEU A 27 -2.68 1.61 -4.42
N MET A 28 -2.13 1.60 -5.63
CA MET A 28 -1.15 2.58 -6.11
C MET A 28 -1.70 4.00 -6.09
N ARG A 29 -2.94 4.21 -6.53
CA ARG A 29 -3.61 5.54 -6.48
C ARG A 29 -3.75 6.08 -5.06
N HIS A 30 -3.84 5.22 -4.05
CA HIS A 30 -3.88 5.65 -2.65
C HIS A 30 -2.49 5.93 -2.08
N VAL A 31 -1.48 5.17 -2.49
CA VAL A 31 -0.11 5.26 -1.96
C VAL A 31 0.70 6.40 -2.60
N LEU A 32 0.66 6.53 -3.93
CA LEU A 32 1.48 7.51 -4.66
C LEU A 32 1.37 8.95 -4.12
N PRO A 33 0.17 9.50 -3.83
CA PRO A 33 0.06 10.87 -3.32
C PRO A 33 0.63 11.07 -1.91
N LYS A 34 0.92 9.99 -1.18
CA LYS A 34 1.46 10.01 0.19
C LYS A 34 2.96 9.79 0.23
N LEU A 35 3.59 9.39 -0.86
CA LEU A 35 5.04 9.22 -0.92
C LEU A 35 5.74 10.57 -1.07
N GLN A 36 6.86 10.71 -0.37
CA GLN A 36 7.76 11.87 -0.47
C GLN A 36 8.90 11.65 -1.47
N THR A 37 9.02 10.43 -1.99
CA THR A 37 10.05 10.02 -2.94
C THR A 37 9.48 10.04 -4.36
N ASN A 38 10.32 10.44 -5.32
CA ASN A 38 10.05 10.31 -6.76
C ASN A 38 10.19 8.87 -7.28
N SER A 39 10.27 7.87 -6.40
CA SER A 39 10.37 6.46 -6.77
C SER A 39 9.23 6.09 -7.73
N VAL A 40 9.64 5.67 -8.93
CA VAL A 40 8.74 5.44 -10.08
C VAL A 40 8.18 4.01 -10.06
N SER A 41 8.82 3.09 -9.32
CA SER A 41 8.41 1.69 -9.25
C SER A 41 7.85 1.34 -7.87
N ILE A 42 6.54 1.06 -7.83
CA ILE A 42 5.84 0.55 -6.64
C ILE A 42 5.21 -0.79 -6.99
N ASP A 43 5.38 -1.75 -6.09
CA ASP A 43 4.75 -3.06 -6.21
C ASP A 43 4.06 -3.46 -4.91
N PHE A 44 3.13 -4.41 -4.99
CA PHE A 44 2.31 -4.87 -3.88
C PHE A 44 2.36 -6.39 -3.77
N GLN A 45 2.60 -6.87 -2.55
CA GLN A 45 2.41 -8.27 -2.22
C GLN A 45 1.26 -8.38 -1.23
N TYR A 46 0.36 -9.35 -1.43
CA TYR A 46 -0.78 -9.58 -0.56
C TYR A 46 -0.81 -11.02 -0.07
N ASN A 47 -1.04 -11.19 1.23
CA ASN A 47 -1.25 -12.48 1.85
C ASN A 47 -2.71 -12.58 2.32
N GLU A 48 -3.52 -13.30 1.53
CA GLU A 48 -4.95 -13.47 1.77
C GLU A 48 -5.27 -14.13 3.11
N LYS A 49 -4.36 -14.96 3.64
CA LYS A 49 -4.60 -15.70 4.90
C LYS A 49 -4.67 -14.77 6.11
N ASN A 50 -3.92 -13.67 6.10
CA ASN A 50 -3.81 -12.74 7.21
C ASN A 50 -4.47 -11.38 6.90
N GLY A 51 -4.90 -11.16 5.65
CA GLY A 51 -5.43 -9.85 5.24
C GLY A 51 -4.37 -8.75 5.22
N GLU A 52 -3.09 -9.12 5.09
CA GLU A 52 -1.97 -8.17 5.16
C GLU A 52 -1.24 -8.11 3.83
N GLY A 53 -0.75 -6.93 3.48
CA GLY A 53 0.10 -6.74 2.32
C GLY A 53 1.30 -5.84 2.58
N ALA A 54 2.32 -6.01 1.75
CA ALA A 54 3.51 -5.19 1.75
C ALA A 54 3.48 -4.22 0.57
N ILE A 55 3.94 -2.99 0.82
CA ILE A 55 4.17 -1.98 -0.20
C ILE A 55 5.68 -1.96 -0.44
N LEU A 56 6.06 -2.28 -1.67
CA LEU A 56 7.44 -2.42 -2.09
C LEU A 56 7.81 -1.29 -3.05
N CYS A 57 9.07 -0.90 -3.01
CA CYS A 57 9.71 0.04 -3.91
C CYS A 57 10.88 -0.67 -4.60
N ASP A 58 11.48 -0.03 -5.60
CA ASP A 58 12.81 -0.29 -6.19
C ASP A 58 13.55 -1.51 -5.58
N GLU A 59 13.73 -2.55 -6.40
CA GLU A 59 14.46 -3.79 -6.05
C GLU A 59 13.84 -4.63 -4.90
N GLY A 60 12.57 -4.37 -4.55
CA GLY A 60 11.83 -5.14 -3.53
C GLY A 60 11.92 -4.57 -2.12
N SER A 61 12.40 -3.33 -1.98
CA SER A 61 12.54 -2.65 -0.69
C SER A 61 11.18 -2.33 -0.06
N LYS A 62 10.90 -2.86 1.13
CA LYS A 62 9.61 -2.61 1.82
C LYS A 62 9.52 -1.19 2.41
N ILE A 63 8.69 -0.36 1.79
CA ILE A 63 8.44 1.04 2.20
C ILE A 63 7.18 1.20 3.06
N GLY A 64 6.34 0.17 3.13
CA GLY A 64 5.11 0.19 3.93
C GLY A 64 4.37 -1.14 3.95
N SER A 65 3.15 -1.10 4.48
CA SER A 65 2.21 -2.21 4.50
C SER A 65 0.78 -1.71 4.42
N PHE A 66 -0.14 -2.62 4.12
CA PHE A 66 -1.57 -2.36 4.21
C PHE A 66 -2.29 -3.55 4.86
N ILE A 67 -3.42 -3.29 5.50
CA ILE A 67 -4.29 -4.30 6.12
C ILE A 67 -5.68 -4.17 5.49
N VAL A 68 -6.23 -5.28 5.03
CA VAL A 68 -7.59 -5.41 4.52
C VAL A 68 -8.49 -5.86 5.67
N LYS A 69 -9.51 -5.08 5.99
CA LYS A 69 -10.52 -5.36 7.03
C LYS A 69 -11.86 -5.77 6.41
#